data_AF-W2CFH3-F1
#
_entry.id   AF-W2CFH3-F1
#
_cell.length_a   1.000
_cell.length_b   1.000
_cell.length_c   1.000
_cell.angle_alpha   90.00
_cell.angle_beta   90.00
_cell.angle_gamma   90.00
#
_symmetry.space_group_name_H-M   'P 1'
#
loop_
_entity.id
_entity.type
_entity.pdbx_description
1 polymer ?
#
loop_
_entity_poly.entity_id
_entity_poly.type
_entity_poly.pdbx_seq_one_letter_code
_entity_poly.pdbx_strand_id
1 'polypeptide(L)'
;MASEEKQLPKTVKIKGSYCRNYNAIHHAQFHRNQLDLVKGVDKTKLKIPEVAMQKWEGEVNEEVDLNEKAARSVHTKALLEKDEERDKLLTHLFGIIRFNHYSPV
;
A
#
# COMPACT_ATOMS: atom_id res chain seq x y z
N MET A 1 -22.85 -38.75 -3.06
CA MET A 1 -21.61 -38.44 -3.80
C MET A 1 -20.52 -38.22 -2.78
N ALA A 2 -19.66 -39.22 -2.56
CA ALA A 2 -18.59 -39.14 -1.57
C ALA A 2 -17.59 -38.07 -2.01
N SER A 3 -17.42 -37.04 -1.20
CA SER A 3 -16.39 -36.02 -1.36
C SER A 3 -15.03 -36.69 -1.22
N GLU A 4 -14.34 -36.81 -2.34
CA GLU A 4 -13.00 -37.37 -2.46
C GLU A 4 -12.05 -36.55 -1.56
N GLU A 5 -11.64 -37.13 -0.42
CA GLU A 5 -10.64 -36.52 0.45
C GLU A 5 -9.34 -36.40 -0.33
N LYS A 6 -9.00 -35.18 -0.76
CA LYS A 6 -7.69 -34.88 -1.34
C LYS A 6 -6.62 -35.23 -0.31
N GLN A 7 -5.97 -36.38 -0.49
CA GLN A 7 -4.81 -36.77 0.31
C GLN A 7 -3.68 -35.77 0.07
N LEU A 8 -3.54 -34.83 1.01
CA LEU A 8 -2.39 -33.93 1.04
C LEU A 8 -1.15 -34.72 1.47
N PRO A 9 0.02 -34.45 0.86
CA PRO A 9 1.26 -35.12 1.23
C PRO A 9 1.61 -34.87 2.71
N LYS A 10 2.05 -35.93 3.40
CA LYS A 10 2.46 -35.86 4.83
C LYS A 10 3.60 -34.87 5.08
N THR A 11 4.41 -34.59 4.05
CA THR A 11 5.54 -33.68 4.14
C THR A 11 5.66 -32.89 2.85
N VAL A 12 5.76 -31.57 2.97
CA VAL A 12 5.98 -30.65 1.85
C VAL A 12 7.30 -29.93 2.08
N LYS A 13 8.19 -29.96 1.08
CA LYS A 13 9.41 -29.14 1.09
C LYS A 13 9.05 -27.74 0.61
N ILE A 14 9.01 -26.78 1.53
CA ILE A 14 8.84 -25.38 1.18
C ILE A 14 10.16 -24.89 0.58
N LYS A 15 10.15 -24.51 -0.71
CA LYS A 15 11.29 -23.84 -1.33
C LYS A 15 11.28 -22.38 -0.90
N GLY A 16 12.36 -21.92 -0.26
CA GLY A 16 12.52 -20.50 0.06
C GLY A 16 12.70 -19.66 -1.21
N SER A 17 12.26 -18.40 -1.18
CA SER A 17 12.34 -17.49 -2.34
C SER A 17 13.75 -16.94 -2.61
N TYR A 18 14.74 -17.24 -1.74
CA TYR A 18 16.08 -16.60 -1.72
C TYR A 18 16.03 -15.05 -1.66
N CYS A 19 14.87 -14.43 -1.44
CA CYS A 19 14.73 -12.99 -1.29
C CYS A 19 15.33 -12.58 0.05
N ARG A 20 16.41 -11.80 0.00
CA ARG A 20 17.07 -11.28 1.21
C ARG A 20 16.29 -10.14 1.84
N ASN A 21 15.59 -9.36 1.03
CA ASN A 21 14.75 -8.22 1.43
C ASN A 21 13.49 -8.19 0.56
N TYR A 22 12.34 -7.86 1.16
CA TYR A 22 11.15 -7.45 0.42
C TYR A 22 11.10 -5.92 0.35
N ASN A 23 10.61 -5.35 -0.75
CA ASN A 23 10.23 -3.94 -0.74
C ASN A 23 9.04 -3.74 0.21
N ALA A 24 8.83 -2.52 0.71
CA ALA A 24 7.82 -2.27 1.74
C ALA A 24 6.39 -2.71 1.32
N ILE A 25 6.06 -2.59 0.03
CA ILE A 25 4.76 -3.02 -0.51
C ILE A 25 4.62 -4.54 -0.48
N HIS A 26 5.63 -5.27 -0.98
CA HIS A 26 5.64 -6.73 -0.98
C HIS A 26 5.69 -7.31 0.44
N HIS A 27 6.35 -6.61 1.38
CA HIS A 27 6.38 -6.99 2.79
C HIS A 27 4.97 -6.90 3.40
N ALA A 28 4.29 -5.76 3.26
CA ALA A 28 2.92 -5.59 3.72
C ALA A 28 1.95 -6.58 3.08
N GLN A 29 2.06 -6.81 1.76
CA GLN A 29 1.25 -7.80 1.04
C GLN A 29 1.49 -9.22 1.55
N PHE A 30 2.75 -9.58 1.79
CA PHE A 30 3.09 -10.89 2.34
C PHE A 30 2.42 -11.08 3.70
N HIS A 31 2.58 -10.13 4.62
CA HIS A 31 2.00 -10.25 5.96
C HIS A 31 0.47 -10.23 5.95
N ARG A 32 -0.18 -9.43 5.10
CA ARG A 32 -1.63 -9.46 4.91
C ARG A 32 -2.09 -10.85 4.48
N ASN A 33 -1.45 -11.43 3.46
CA ASN A 33 -1.79 -12.77 2.98
C ASN A 33 -1.58 -13.85 4.05
N GLN A 34 -0.49 -13.78 4.82
CA GLN A 34 -0.25 -14.71 5.93
C GLN A 34 -1.31 -14.60 7.02
N LEU A 35 -1.70 -13.37 7.39
CA LEU A 35 -2.73 -13.13 8.40
C LEU A 35 -4.09 -13.70 7.95
N ASP A 36 -4.47 -13.49 6.69
CA ASP A 36 -5.72 -14.00 6.13
C ASP A 36 -5.75 -15.54 6.12
N LEU A 37 -4.63 -16.18 5.77
CA LEU A 37 -4.48 -17.63 5.85
C LEU A 37 -4.62 -18.14 7.29
N VAL A 38 -3.97 -17.49 8.26
CA VAL A 38 -4.04 -17.88 9.68
C VAL A 38 -5.44 -17.70 10.24
N LYS A 39 -6.13 -16.61 9.87
CA LYS A 39 -7.52 -16.35 10.28
C LYS A 39 -8.53 -17.32 9.67
N GLY A 40 -8.26 -17.83 8.47
CA GLY A 40 -9.10 -18.81 7.79
C GLY A 40 -9.01 -20.23 8.37
N VAL A 41 -8.03 -20.50 9.23
CA VAL A 41 -7.83 -21.81 9.87
C VAL A 41 -8.45 -21.82 11.26
N ASP A 42 -8.93 -22.99 11.69
CA ASP A 42 -9.46 -23.23 13.03
C ASP A 42 -8.47 -22.79 14.12
N LYS A 43 -8.83 -21.73 14.86
CA LYS A 43 -8.03 -21.11 15.92
C LYS A 43 -7.61 -22.11 17.01
N THR A 44 -8.43 -23.14 17.27
CA THR A 44 -8.14 -24.13 18.32
C THR A 44 -6.92 -24.99 17.99
N LYS A 45 -6.60 -25.14 16.70
CA LYS A 45 -5.44 -25.92 16.21
C LYS A 45 -4.14 -25.12 16.24
N LEU A 46 -4.23 -23.81 16.04
CA LEU A 46 -3.08 -22.91 15.91
C LEU A 46 -2.44 -22.59 17.26
N LYS A 47 -3.19 -22.68 18.38
CA LYS A 47 -2.72 -22.36 19.74
C LYS A 47 -2.01 -21.00 19.84
N ILE A 48 -2.35 -20.06 18.97
CA ILE A 48 -1.82 -18.69 19.00
C ILE A 48 -2.68 -17.90 20.00
N PRO A 49 -2.07 -17.19 20.96
CA PRO A 49 -2.81 -16.32 21.87
C PRO A 49 -3.62 -15.26 21.11
N GLU A 50 -4.87 -15.03 21.49
CA GLU A 50 -5.73 -14.03 20.82
C GLU A 50 -5.11 -12.63 20.85
N VAL A 51 -4.44 -12.27 21.95
CA VAL A 51 -3.71 -10.99 22.08
C VAL A 51 -2.60 -10.87 21.03
N ALA A 52 -1.91 -11.96 20.70
CA ALA A 52 -0.87 -11.96 19.68
C ALA A 52 -1.47 -11.81 18.27
N MET A 53 -2.62 -12.44 18.00
CA MET A 53 -3.34 -12.27 16.73
C MET A 53 -3.82 -10.84 16.52
N GLN A 54 -4.38 -10.22 17.58
CA GLN A 54 -4.84 -8.83 17.53
C GLN A 54 -3.68 -7.86 17.31
N LYS A 55 -2.56 -8.08 18.00
CA LYS A 55 -1.35 -7.27 17.82
C LYS A 55 -0.82 -7.38 16.38
N TRP A 56 -0.71 -8.60 15.86
CA TRP A 56 -0.23 -8.83 14.50
C TRP A 56 -1.14 -8.16 13.46
N GLU A 57 -2.46 -8.26 13.61
CA GLU A 57 -3.40 -7.54 12.74
C GLU A 57 -3.21 -6.02 12.80
N GLY A 58 -3.01 -5.46 14.00
CA GLY A 58 -2.74 -4.04 14.17
C GLY A 58 -1.48 -3.59 13.43
N GLU A 59 -0.38 -4.32 13.58
CA GLU A 59 0.91 -4.03 12.93
C GLU A 59 0.80 -4.11 11.40
N VAL A 60 0.06 -5.10 10.86
CA VAL A 60 -0.17 -5.21 9.41
C VAL A 60 -0.98 -4.03 8.87
N ASN A 61 -2.02 -3.61 9.59
CA ASN A 61 -2.84 -2.46 9.18
C ASN A 61 -2.05 -1.15 9.22
N GLU A 62 -1.20 -0.96 10.24
CA GLU A 62 -0.31 0.18 10.34
C GLU A 62 0.69 0.23 9.17
N GLU A 63 1.28 -0.92 8.81
CA GLU A 63 2.20 -0.98 7.68
C GLU A 63 1.54 -0.63 6.34
N VAL A 64 0.29 -1.08 6.13
CA VAL A 64 -0.50 -0.73 4.94
C VAL A 64 -0.77 0.78 4.89
N ASP A 65 -1.20 1.38 6.00
CA ASP A 65 -1.45 2.83 6.07
C ASP A 65 -0.17 3.66 5.82
N LEU A 66 0.97 3.23 6.37
CA LEU A 66 2.26 3.87 6.11
C LEU A 66 2.64 3.80 4.63
N ASN A 67 2.45 2.65 3.99
CA ASN A 67 2.71 2.49 2.56
C ASN A 67 1.78 3.34 1.69
N GLU A 68 0.49 3.44 2.04
CA GLU A 68 -0.45 4.34 1.35
C GLU A 68 -0.04 5.81 1.50
N LYS A 69 0.33 6.23 2.71
CA LYS A 69 0.82 7.59 2.97
C LYS A 69 2.10 7.88 2.19
N ALA A 70 3.02 6.93 2.13
CA ALA A 70 4.24 7.06 1.34
C ALA A 70 3.94 7.22 -0.15
N ALA A 71 3.01 6.43 -0.70
CA ALA A 71 2.57 6.57 -2.09
C ALA A 71 1.90 7.93 -2.35
N ARG A 72 1.01 8.38 -1.44
CA ARG A 72 0.38 9.72 -1.53
C ARG A 72 1.41 10.85 -1.48
N SER A 73 2.44 10.74 -0.65
CA SER A 73 3.52 11.73 -0.54
C SER A 73 4.23 11.96 -1.89
N VAL A 74 4.48 10.89 -2.65
CA VAL A 74 5.06 10.99 -4.00
C VAL A 74 4.13 11.77 -4.94
N HIS A 75 2.81 11.53 -4.86
CA HIS A 75 1.84 12.29 -5.64
C HIS A 75 1.74 13.76 -5.24
N THR A 76 1.90 14.09 -3.95
CA THR A 76 1.94 15.48 -3.48
C THR A 76 3.06 16.27 -4.16
N LYS A 77 4.25 15.67 -4.34
CA LYS A 77 5.35 16.34 -5.04
C LYS A 77 5.00 16.63 -6.51
N ALA A 78 4.42 15.65 -7.21
CA ALA A 78 3.99 15.85 -8.60
C ALA A 78 2.87 16.89 -8.73
N LEU A 79 1.96 16.96 -7.75
CA LEU A 79 0.91 17.98 -7.70
C LEU A 79 1.49 19.39 -7.47
N LEU A 80 2.51 19.51 -6.60
CA LEU A 80 3.20 20.80 -6.38
C LEU A 80 3.89 21.31 -7.64
N GLU A 81 4.57 20.43 -8.40
CA GLU A 81 5.19 20.81 -9.68
C GLU A 81 4.14 21.33 -10.68
N LYS A 82 2.96 20.70 -10.71
CA LYS A 82 1.83 21.14 -11.56
C LYS A 82 1.22 22.45 -11.08
N ASP A 83 1.13 22.67 -9.77
CA ASP A 83 0.68 23.93 -9.19
C ASP A 83 1.65 25.08 -9.57
N GLU A 84 2.97 24.85 -9.52
CA GLU A 84 3.96 25.84 -9.97
C GLU A 84 3.83 26.17 -11.47
N GLU A 85 3.62 25.17 -12.33
CA GLU A 85 3.38 25.37 -13.76
C GLU A 85 2.11 26.22 -13.98
N ARG A 86 1.03 25.90 -13.28
CA ARG A 86 -0.23 26.65 -13.35
C ARG A 86 -0.03 28.10 -12.91
N ASP A 87 0.66 28.33 -11.80
CA ASP A 87 0.84 29.67 -11.25
C ASP A 87 1.67 30.56 -12.19
N LYS A 88 2.67 30.00 -12.89
CA LYS A 88 3.40 30.70 -13.96
C LYS A 88 2.48 31.09 -15.11
N LEU A 89 1.66 30.16 -15.59
CA LEU A 89 0.71 30.40 -16.68
C LEU A 89 -0.33 31.47 -16.32
N LEU A 90 -0.90 31.38 -15.12
CA LEU A 90 -1.87 32.36 -14.63
C LEU A 90 -1.22 33.74 -14.44
N THR A 91 -0.02 33.79 -13.87
CA THR A 91 0.74 35.05 -13.73
C THR A 91 0.97 35.70 -15.08
N HIS A 92 1.35 34.91 -16.09
CA HIS A 92 1.53 35.41 -17.45
C HIS A 92 0.23 35.93 -18.07
N LEU A 93 -0.85 35.15 -18.01
CA LEU A 93 -2.15 35.52 -18.55
C LEU A 93 -2.70 36.81 -17.92
N PHE A 94 -2.73 36.87 -16.59
CA PHE A 94 -3.19 38.06 -15.88
C PHE A 94 -2.25 39.25 -16.06
N GLY A 95 -0.94 39.00 -16.25
CA GLY A 95 0.03 40.01 -16.63
C GLY A 95 -0.30 40.66 -17.97
N ILE A 96 -0.63 39.87 -18.99
CA ILE A 96 -1.05 40.35 -20.31
C ILE A 96 -2.34 41.18 -20.19
N ILE A 97 -3.35 40.67 -19.49
CA ILE A 97 -4.63 41.39 -19.30
C ILE A 97 -4.37 42.75 -18.65
N ARG A 98 -3.56 42.77 -17.59
CA ARG A 98 -3.20 43.99 -16.87
C ARG A 98 -2.44 44.96 -17.76
N PHE A 99 -1.46 44.47 -18.53
CA PHE A 99 -0.68 45.31 -19.43
C PHE A 99 -1.55 45.96 -20.50
N ASN A 100 -2.46 45.20 -21.11
CA ASN A 100 -3.41 45.75 -22.09
C ASN A 100 -4.38 46.75 -21.46
N HIS A 101 -4.86 46.51 -20.23
CA HIS A 101 -5.75 47.45 -19.53
C HIS A 101 -5.10 48.82 -19.27
N TYR A 102 -3.80 48.85 -18.99
CA TYR A 102 -3.06 50.09 -18.73
C TYR A 102 -2.29 50.61 -19.95
N SER A 103 -2.38 49.93 -21.10
CA SER A 103 -1.75 50.39 -22.32
C SER A 103 -2.50 51.64 -22.81
N PRO A 104 -1.83 52.77 -23.02
CA PRO A 104 -2.48 53.94 -23.58
C PRO A 104 -2.81 53.62 -25.05
N VAL A 105 -4.10 53.55 -25.35
CA VAL A 105 -4.62 53.47 -26.73
C VAL A 105 -4.43 54.81 -27.42
#